data_AF-A0A955SRY2-F1
#
_entry.id   AF-A0A955SRY2-F1
#
_cell.length_a   1.000
_cell.length_b   1.000
_cell.length_c   1.000
_cell.angle_alpha   90.00
_cell.angle_beta   90.00
_cell.angle_gamma   90.00
#
_symmetry.space_group_name_H-M   'P 1'
#
loop_
_entity.id
_entity.type
_entity.pdbx_description
1 polymer ?
#
loop_
_entity_poly.entity_id
_entity_poly.type
_entity_poly.pdbx_seq_one_letter_code
_entity_poly.pdbx_strand_id
1 'polypeptide(L)'
;GTLENAPGVDLETLRREGFDDKRIKALEERLKTAFDLTFAFTPQAIGEDYCRNVLGFEENQMNDTGYEVLRDLGFSDEEIHVANIYCCGAMTLEGAPHLKSEHLPVFDCANPCGRIGVRSLSVDAHLKMMAASQPFISGAISKTVNLPYRSSIDDCARAYTLAWKLGLKSIALYRDGSKFSQPLSGAL
;
A
#
# COMPACT_ATOMS: atom_id res chain seq x y z
N GLY A 1 -15.18 2.38 2.69
CA GLY A 1 -15.64 2.53 1.30
C GLY A 1 -17.08 2.18 1.12
N THR A 2 -17.60 2.46 -0.06
CA THR A 2 -18.88 1.98 -0.57
C THR A 2 -18.64 1.34 -1.94
N LEU A 3 -19.42 0.33 -2.29
CA LEU A 3 -19.46 -0.27 -3.65
C LEU A 3 -20.54 0.39 -4.53
N GLU A 4 -21.30 1.32 -3.97
CA GLU A 4 -22.31 2.06 -4.72
C GLU A 4 -21.65 2.90 -5.81
N ASN A 5 -21.97 2.60 -7.07
CA ASN A 5 -21.41 3.20 -8.29
C ASN A 5 -19.89 3.04 -8.42
N ALA A 6 -19.29 2.05 -7.75
CA ALA A 6 -17.87 1.76 -7.91
C ALA A 6 -17.59 1.33 -9.37
N PRO A 7 -16.51 1.79 -10.01
CA PRO A 7 -16.16 1.29 -11.34
C PRO A 7 -15.72 -0.18 -11.24
N GLY A 8 -16.13 -1.01 -12.21
CA GLY A 8 -15.77 -2.43 -12.26
C GLY A 8 -16.62 -3.30 -11.33
N VAL A 9 -16.27 -3.32 -10.04
CA VAL A 9 -16.98 -4.12 -9.02
C VAL A 9 -17.96 -3.23 -8.25
N ASP A 10 -19.25 -3.32 -8.58
CA ASP A 10 -20.32 -2.53 -7.96
C ASP A 10 -21.48 -3.38 -7.42
N LEU A 11 -22.47 -2.73 -6.82
CA LEU A 11 -23.64 -3.42 -6.27
C LEU A 11 -24.51 -4.11 -7.32
N GLU A 12 -24.51 -3.67 -8.58
CA GLU A 12 -25.33 -4.26 -9.63
C GLU A 12 -24.68 -5.54 -10.17
N THR A 13 -23.39 -5.45 -10.48
CA THR A 13 -22.55 -6.58 -10.92
C THR A 13 -22.49 -7.67 -9.85
N LEU A 14 -22.31 -7.34 -8.57
CA LEU A 14 -22.33 -8.34 -7.49
C LEU A 14 -23.70 -9.04 -7.36
N ARG A 15 -24.81 -8.32 -7.52
CA ARG A 15 -26.14 -8.95 -7.53
C ARG A 15 -26.31 -9.91 -8.72
N ARG A 16 -25.75 -9.56 -9.88
CA ARG A 16 -25.74 -10.44 -11.06
C ARG A 16 -24.92 -11.70 -10.81
N GLU A 17 -23.82 -11.60 -10.06
CA GLU A 17 -23.03 -12.75 -9.58
C GLU A 17 -23.68 -13.52 -8.42
N GLY A 18 -24.92 -13.15 -8.02
CA GLY A 18 -25.70 -13.90 -7.04
C GLY A 18 -25.52 -13.45 -5.59
N PHE A 19 -24.93 -12.29 -5.30
CA PHE A 19 -24.89 -11.74 -3.94
C PHE A 19 -26.25 -11.18 -3.52
N ASP A 20 -26.77 -11.66 -2.38
CA ASP A 20 -27.97 -11.10 -1.76
C ASP A 20 -27.67 -9.82 -0.95
N ASP A 21 -28.73 -9.07 -0.62
CA ASP A 21 -28.60 -7.81 0.13
C ASP A 21 -27.99 -8.00 1.52
N LYS A 22 -28.13 -9.19 2.12
CA LYS A 22 -27.52 -9.49 3.43
C LYS A 22 -25.99 -9.56 3.30
N ARG A 23 -25.47 -10.22 2.26
CA ARG A 23 -24.03 -10.35 2.01
C ARG A 23 -23.45 -9.02 1.56
N ILE A 24 -24.15 -8.29 0.68
CA ILE A 24 -23.76 -6.94 0.28
C ILE A 24 -23.58 -6.03 1.50
N LYS A 25 -24.57 -5.99 2.40
CA LYS A 25 -24.48 -5.18 3.61
C LYS A 25 -23.31 -5.59 4.50
N ALA A 26 -23.03 -6.89 4.64
CA ALA A 26 -21.89 -7.37 5.40
C ALA A 26 -20.55 -6.96 4.76
N LEU A 27 -20.45 -7.00 3.43
CA LEU A 27 -19.27 -6.53 2.68
C LEU A 27 -19.06 -5.03 2.87
N GLU A 28 -20.12 -4.22 2.78
CA GLU A 28 -20.03 -2.77 2.99
C GLU A 28 -19.56 -2.41 4.40
N GLU A 29 -20.02 -3.13 5.43
CA GLU A 29 -19.51 -2.93 6.81
C GLU A 29 -18.02 -3.26 6.93
N ARG A 30 -17.55 -4.33 6.26
CA ARG A 30 -16.11 -4.67 6.23
C ARG A 30 -15.29 -3.64 5.47
N LEU A 31 -15.81 -3.11 4.37
CA LEU A 31 -15.14 -2.09 3.56
C LEU A 31 -14.92 -0.77 4.28
N LYS A 32 -15.60 -0.51 5.41
CA LYS A 32 -15.34 0.69 6.23
C LYS A 32 -13.96 0.65 6.90
N THR A 33 -13.40 -0.53 7.12
CA THR A 33 -12.11 -0.72 7.79
C THR A 33 -11.08 -1.46 6.95
N ALA A 34 -11.46 -1.98 5.78
CA ALA A 34 -10.56 -2.65 4.86
C ALA A 34 -9.62 -1.66 4.16
N PHE A 35 -8.32 -2.00 4.16
CA PHE A 35 -7.29 -1.28 3.39
C PHE A 35 -7.16 -1.78 1.95
N ASP A 36 -7.74 -2.93 1.64
CA ASP A 36 -7.78 -3.52 0.31
C ASP A 36 -9.14 -4.22 0.09
N LEU A 37 -9.69 -4.04 -1.10
CA LEU A 37 -10.96 -4.62 -1.53
C LEU A 37 -10.95 -6.14 -1.37
N THR A 38 -9.87 -6.81 -1.74
CA THR A 38 -9.74 -8.27 -1.67
C THR A 38 -9.91 -8.82 -0.25
N PHE A 39 -9.58 -8.03 0.78
CA PHE A 39 -9.76 -8.44 2.19
C PHE A 39 -11.22 -8.42 2.64
N ALA A 40 -12.08 -7.69 1.93
CA ALA A 40 -13.53 -7.79 2.11
C ALA A 40 -14.10 -9.03 1.39
N PHE A 41 -13.45 -9.50 0.32
CA PHE A 41 -13.89 -10.62 -0.52
C PHE A 41 -13.05 -11.88 -0.28
N THR A 42 -13.17 -12.46 0.91
CA THR A 42 -12.60 -13.79 1.21
C THR A 42 -13.70 -14.82 1.43
N PRO A 43 -13.44 -16.14 1.25
CA PRO A 43 -14.42 -17.17 1.56
C PRO A 43 -14.95 -17.07 3.00
N GLN A 44 -14.09 -16.74 3.96
CA GLN A 44 -14.47 -16.54 5.36
C GLN A 44 -15.31 -15.28 5.57
N ALA A 45 -15.11 -14.26 4.73
CA ALA A 45 -15.87 -13.01 4.79
C ALA A 45 -17.30 -13.18 4.29
N ILE A 46 -17.45 -13.93 3.21
CA ILE A 46 -18.70 -14.13 2.49
C ILE A 46 -19.49 -15.30 3.11
N GLY A 47 -18.76 -16.27 3.66
CA GLY A 47 -19.24 -17.54 4.19
C GLY A 47 -18.97 -18.67 3.20
N GLU A 48 -18.19 -19.67 3.62
CA GLU A 48 -17.75 -20.78 2.76
C GLU A 48 -18.95 -21.57 2.19
N ASP A 49 -20.01 -21.76 2.98
CA ASP A 49 -21.25 -22.37 2.50
C ASP A 49 -21.93 -21.55 1.41
N TYR A 50 -21.84 -20.23 1.45
CA TYR A 50 -22.40 -19.37 0.43
C TYR A 50 -21.57 -19.44 -0.86
N CYS A 51 -20.25 -19.41 -0.71
CA CYS A 51 -19.32 -19.60 -1.81
C CYS A 51 -19.55 -20.92 -2.56
N ARG A 52 -19.76 -22.03 -1.84
CA ARG A 52 -20.04 -23.34 -2.47
C ARG A 52 -21.44 -23.42 -3.07
N ASN A 53 -22.47 -23.12 -2.27
CA ASN A 53 -23.85 -23.42 -2.64
C ASN A 53 -24.51 -22.37 -3.54
N VAL A 54 -23.97 -21.15 -3.58
CA VAL A 54 -24.55 -20.02 -4.35
C VAL A 54 -23.61 -19.56 -5.43
N LEU A 55 -22.33 -19.30 -5.10
CA LEU A 55 -21.33 -18.84 -6.08
C LEU A 55 -20.72 -19.99 -6.89
N GLY A 56 -20.93 -21.25 -6.46
CA GLY A 56 -20.46 -22.43 -7.19
C GLY A 56 -18.95 -22.68 -7.11
N PHE A 57 -18.27 -22.14 -6.10
CA PHE A 57 -16.83 -22.35 -5.92
C PHE A 57 -16.53 -23.72 -5.33
N GLU A 58 -15.50 -24.37 -5.86
CA GLU A 58 -15.03 -25.66 -5.37
C GLU A 58 -14.18 -25.52 -4.11
N GLU A 59 -14.31 -26.47 -3.18
CA GLU A 59 -13.67 -26.39 -1.86
C GLU A 59 -12.14 -26.50 -1.93
N ASN A 60 -11.62 -27.28 -2.87
CA ASN A 60 -10.18 -27.38 -3.10
C ASN A 60 -9.58 -26.03 -3.53
N GLN A 61 -10.28 -25.30 -4.39
CA GLN A 61 -9.85 -24.03 -4.93
C GLN A 61 -9.82 -22.92 -3.88
N MET A 62 -10.85 -22.86 -3.02
CA MET A 62 -10.89 -21.87 -1.94
C MET A 62 -9.80 -22.06 -0.86
N ASN A 63 -9.21 -23.27 -0.79
CA ASN A 63 -8.13 -23.58 0.14
C ASN A 63 -6.74 -23.31 -0.44
N ASP A 64 -6.64 -22.93 -1.72
CA ASP A 64 -5.36 -22.59 -2.33
C ASP A 64 -4.77 -21.31 -1.72
N THR A 65 -3.46 -21.33 -1.49
CA THR A 65 -2.76 -20.16 -0.95
C THR A 65 -2.77 -19.05 -2.01
N GLY A 66 -3.38 -17.91 -1.66
CA GLY A 66 -3.53 -16.78 -2.58
C GLY A 66 -4.79 -16.83 -3.44
N TYR A 67 -5.78 -17.66 -3.09
CA TYR A 67 -7.09 -17.64 -3.73
C TYR A 67 -7.76 -16.26 -3.63
N GLU A 68 -8.30 -15.77 -4.76
CA GLU A 68 -8.93 -14.45 -4.87
C GLU A 68 -10.34 -14.57 -5.44
N VAL A 69 -11.34 -14.39 -4.56
CA VAL A 69 -12.77 -14.52 -4.90
C VAL A 69 -13.17 -13.66 -6.09
N LEU A 70 -12.71 -12.41 -6.16
CA LEU A 70 -13.09 -11.50 -7.24
C LEU A 70 -12.60 -11.97 -8.61
N ARG A 71 -11.39 -12.54 -8.69
CA ARG A 71 -10.89 -13.11 -9.94
C ARG A 71 -11.70 -14.33 -10.36
N ASP A 72 -12.12 -15.13 -9.39
CA ASP A 72 -12.94 -16.32 -9.61
C ASP A 72 -14.37 -16.00 -10.06
N LEU A 73 -14.91 -14.86 -9.61
CA LEU A 73 -16.14 -14.27 -10.15
C LEU A 73 -15.96 -13.72 -11.57
N GLY A 74 -14.75 -13.74 -12.14
CA GLY A 74 -14.47 -13.29 -13.49
C GLY A 74 -14.11 -11.81 -13.62
N PHE A 75 -13.92 -11.08 -12.52
CA PHE A 75 -13.46 -9.70 -12.57
C PHE A 75 -11.98 -9.64 -12.96
N SER A 76 -11.65 -8.75 -13.88
CA SER A 76 -10.28 -8.48 -14.29
C SER A 76 -9.50 -7.72 -13.21
N ASP A 77 -8.17 -7.82 -13.27
CA ASP A 77 -7.27 -7.06 -12.36
C ASP A 77 -7.51 -5.56 -12.43
N GLU A 78 -7.85 -5.04 -13.61
CA GLU A 78 -8.16 -3.62 -13.79
C GLU A 78 -9.47 -3.24 -13.08
N GLU A 79 -10.53 -4.03 -13.24
CA GLU A 79 -11.82 -3.80 -12.56
C GLU A 79 -11.67 -3.84 -11.03
N ILE A 80 -10.92 -4.82 -10.51
CA ILE A 80 -10.61 -4.93 -9.09
C ILE A 80 -9.78 -3.71 -8.64
N HIS A 81 -8.81 -3.27 -9.44
CA HIS A 81 -7.95 -2.14 -9.09
C HIS A 81 -8.72 -0.82 -8.99
N VAL A 82 -9.54 -0.49 -10.00
CA VAL A 82 -10.32 0.76 -10.01
C VAL A 82 -11.39 0.77 -8.92
N ALA A 83 -12.03 -0.39 -8.67
CA ALA A 83 -12.95 -0.55 -7.54
C ALA A 83 -12.23 -0.36 -6.21
N ASN A 84 -11.04 -0.95 -6.04
CA ASN A 84 -10.24 -0.80 -4.82
C ASN A 84 -9.88 0.66 -4.55
N ILE A 85 -9.44 1.41 -5.57
CA ILE A 85 -9.15 2.84 -5.42
C ILE A 85 -10.40 3.61 -4.96
N TYR A 86 -11.56 3.30 -5.54
CA TYR A 86 -12.82 3.95 -5.18
C TYR A 86 -13.25 3.62 -3.74
N CYS A 87 -13.20 2.35 -3.34
CA CYS A 87 -13.69 1.89 -2.05
C CYS A 87 -12.70 2.12 -0.90
N CYS A 88 -11.44 1.76 -1.10
CA CYS A 88 -10.40 1.70 -0.06
C CYS A 88 -9.40 2.86 -0.18
N GLY A 89 -9.41 3.60 -1.30
CA GLY A 89 -8.52 4.73 -1.56
C GLY A 89 -7.25 4.31 -2.30
N ALA A 90 -6.58 5.29 -2.92
CA ALA A 90 -5.35 5.06 -3.69
C ALA A 90 -4.11 4.79 -2.82
N MET A 91 -4.21 5.02 -1.49
CA MET A 91 -3.09 4.96 -0.54
C MET A 91 -1.92 5.88 -0.90
N THR A 92 -2.17 6.89 -1.74
CA THR A 92 -1.26 7.97 -2.12
C THR A 92 -2.06 9.26 -2.31
N LEU A 93 -1.37 10.40 -2.21
CA LEU A 93 -1.92 11.71 -2.55
C LEU A 93 -1.65 12.09 -4.01
N GLU A 94 -0.85 11.30 -4.73
CA GLU A 94 -0.59 11.51 -6.15
C GLU A 94 -1.88 11.28 -6.95
N GLY A 95 -2.27 12.28 -7.76
CA GLY A 95 -3.54 12.24 -8.50
C GLY A 95 -4.79 12.51 -7.65
N ALA A 96 -4.65 12.82 -6.36
CA ALA A 96 -5.80 13.12 -5.50
C ALA A 96 -6.59 14.34 -6.03
N PRO A 97 -7.93 14.24 -6.10
CA PRO A 97 -8.76 15.34 -6.57
C PRO A 97 -8.57 16.56 -5.66
N HIS A 98 -8.56 17.75 -6.25
CA HIS A 98 -8.39 19.04 -5.57
C HIS A 98 -7.02 19.30 -4.93
N LEU A 99 -6.07 18.36 -4.98
CA LEU A 99 -4.69 18.59 -4.57
C LEU A 99 -3.86 19.05 -5.76
N LYS A 100 -3.26 20.24 -5.66
CA LYS A 100 -2.35 20.74 -6.69
C LYS A 100 -1.02 20.00 -6.64
N SER A 101 -0.44 19.75 -7.80
CA SER A 101 0.88 19.10 -7.93
C SER A 101 1.99 19.83 -7.15
N GLU A 102 1.90 21.16 -7.03
CA GLU A 102 2.86 21.98 -6.27
C GLU A 102 2.82 21.73 -4.76
N HIS A 103 1.74 21.17 -4.22
CA HIS A 103 1.61 20.84 -2.80
C HIS A 103 2.15 19.44 -2.46
N LEU A 104 2.28 18.55 -3.45
CA LEU A 104 2.73 17.17 -3.23
C LEU A 104 4.04 17.07 -2.43
N PRO A 105 5.08 17.91 -2.67
CA PRO A 105 6.33 17.85 -1.91
C PRO A 105 6.17 18.04 -0.39
N VAL A 106 5.11 18.71 0.06
CA VAL A 106 4.82 18.89 1.50
C VAL A 106 4.45 17.57 2.17
N PHE A 107 3.91 16.62 1.41
CA PHE A 107 3.42 15.34 1.90
C PHE A 107 4.33 14.16 1.53
N ASP A 108 5.52 14.41 0.98
CA ASP A 108 6.46 13.35 0.62
C ASP A 108 6.85 12.55 1.88
N CYS A 109 6.59 11.24 1.81
CA CYS A 109 6.88 10.32 2.91
C CYS A 109 8.29 9.75 2.80
N ALA A 110 8.68 8.95 3.82
CA ALA A 110 9.99 8.29 3.86
C ALA A 110 10.20 7.28 2.72
N ASN A 111 9.12 6.66 2.25
CA ASN A 111 9.07 5.76 1.11
C ASN A 111 7.86 6.15 0.23
N PRO A 112 7.81 5.69 -1.03
CA PRO A 112 6.61 5.80 -1.85
C PRO A 112 5.41 5.16 -1.14
N CYS A 113 4.24 5.78 -1.27
CA CYS A 113 3.01 5.34 -0.61
C CYS A 113 2.03 4.76 -1.64
N GLY A 114 1.35 3.67 -1.28
CA GLY A 114 0.37 3.02 -2.14
C GLY A 114 0.99 2.29 -3.32
N ARG A 115 0.15 1.65 -4.15
CA ARG A 115 0.60 0.84 -5.30
C ARG A 115 1.15 1.69 -6.46
N ILE A 116 0.62 2.89 -6.62
CA ILE A 116 0.92 3.77 -7.77
C ILE A 116 1.82 4.96 -7.39
N GLY A 117 2.08 5.18 -6.10
CA GLY A 117 2.91 6.30 -5.67
C GLY A 117 4.36 6.08 -6.03
N VAL A 118 5.03 7.14 -6.49
CA VAL A 118 6.44 7.13 -6.89
C VAL A 118 7.27 8.14 -6.11
N ARG A 119 6.63 9.06 -5.40
CA ARG A 119 7.30 10.14 -4.68
C ARG A 119 7.70 9.73 -3.26
N SER A 120 8.89 10.15 -2.86
CA SER A 120 9.37 10.04 -1.49
C SER A 120 10.50 11.06 -1.25
N LEU A 121 10.81 11.29 0.02
CA LEU A 121 11.98 12.07 0.40
C LEU A 121 13.25 11.41 -0.15
N SER A 122 14.15 12.22 -0.69
CA SER A 122 15.45 11.73 -1.17
C SER A 122 16.39 11.42 -0.01
N VAL A 123 17.32 10.50 -0.26
CA VAL A 123 18.45 10.19 0.66
C VAL A 123 19.21 11.47 1.02
N ASP A 124 19.46 12.33 0.03
CA ASP A 124 20.13 13.62 0.22
C ASP A 124 19.36 14.57 1.13
N ALA A 125 18.03 14.65 0.99
CA ALA A 125 17.20 15.51 1.84
C ALA A 125 17.33 15.09 3.31
N HIS A 126 17.31 13.78 3.57
CA HIS A 126 17.54 13.24 4.90
C HIS A 126 18.92 13.62 5.47
N LEU A 127 19.98 13.45 4.68
CA LEU A 127 21.35 13.73 5.13
C LEU A 127 21.59 15.22 5.36
N LYS A 128 21.09 16.08 4.47
CA LYS A 128 21.21 17.54 4.59
C LYS A 128 20.46 18.06 5.81
N MET A 129 19.27 17.52 6.09
CA MET A 129 18.51 17.90 7.29
C MET A 129 19.25 17.47 8.57
N MET A 130 19.74 16.23 8.62
CA MET A 130 20.58 15.78 9.75
C MET A 130 21.81 16.68 9.93
N ALA A 131 22.47 17.04 8.83
CA ALA A 131 23.68 17.85 8.86
C ALA A 131 23.42 19.27 9.36
N ALA A 132 22.27 19.86 8.99
CA ALA A 132 21.85 21.17 9.49
C ALA A 132 21.67 21.18 11.02
N SER A 133 21.18 20.08 11.60
CA SER A 133 20.99 19.95 13.05
C SER A 133 22.27 19.54 13.80
N GLN A 134 23.20 18.84 13.14
CA GLN A 134 24.36 18.21 13.77
C GLN A 134 25.26 19.16 14.60
N PRO A 135 25.52 20.42 14.21
CA PRO A 135 26.33 21.36 15.01
C PRO A 135 25.77 21.66 16.40
N PHE A 136 24.46 21.51 16.60
CA PHE A 136 23.78 21.81 17.85
C PHE A 136 23.63 20.58 18.77
N ILE A 137 24.18 19.43 18.36
CA ILE A 137 24.01 18.15 19.06
C ILE A 137 25.40 17.65 19.47
N SER A 138 25.65 17.53 20.77
CA SER A 138 26.91 17.04 21.33
C SER A 138 27.17 15.58 20.97
N GLY A 139 26.13 14.74 21.03
CA GLY A 139 26.12 13.36 20.55
C GLY A 139 25.86 13.23 19.04
N ALA A 140 25.43 12.03 18.63
CA ALA A 140 25.07 11.73 17.25
C ALA A 140 23.54 11.65 17.06
N ILE A 141 23.07 11.62 15.82
CA ILE A 141 21.64 11.59 15.49
C ILE A 141 21.21 10.15 15.18
N SER A 142 20.32 9.59 16.00
CA SER A 142 19.73 8.25 15.81
C SER A 142 18.53 8.30 14.85
N LYS A 143 18.75 8.79 13.63
CA LYS A 143 17.72 8.88 12.58
C LYS A 143 18.06 7.94 11.44
N THR A 144 17.11 7.09 11.07
CA THR A 144 17.23 6.15 9.95
C THR A 144 17.10 6.87 8.62
N VAL A 145 18.07 6.70 7.72
CA VAL A 145 18.02 7.14 6.32
C VAL A 145 17.49 5.99 5.47
N ASN A 146 16.29 6.17 4.93
CA ASN A 146 15.64 5.14 4.11
C ASN A 146 16.18 5.18 2.68
N LEU A 147 16.47 4.01 2.15
CA LEU A 147 16.83 3.79 0.76
C LEU A 147 15.75 2.95 0.08
N PRO A 148 15.38 3.27 -1.17
CA PRO A 148 14.51 2.41 -1.98
C PRO A 148 15.05 0.99 -2.08
N TYR A 149 14.15 0.01 -2.24
CA TYR A 149 14.49 -1.41 -2.43
C TYR A 149 15.56 -1.62 -3.52
N ARG A 150 15.41 -0.92 -4.65
CA ARG A 150 16.32 -0.97 -5.80
C ARG A 150 17.71 -0.36 -5.58
N SER A 151 17.98 0.19 -4.40
CA SER A 151 19.27 0.85 -4.14
C SER A 151 20.40 -0.17 -4.18
N SER A 152 21.46 0.19 -4.91
CA SER A 152 22.68 -0.57 -5.10
C SER A 152 23.67 -0.37 -3.95
N ILE A 153 24.73 -1.18 -3.94
CA ILE A 153 25.86 -1.01 -3.02
C ILE A 153 26.50 0.37 -3.22
N ASP A 154 26.60 0.83 -4.47
CA ASP A 154 27.15 2.14 -4.79
C ASP A 154 26.28 3.27 -4.23
N ASP A 155 24.96 3.12 -4.21
CA ASP A 155 24.04 4.10 -3.62
C ASP A 155 24.27 4.21 -2.11
N CYS A 156 24.45 3.08 -1.43
CA CYS A 156 24.83 3.04 -0.02
C CYS A 156 26.18 3.72 0.22
N ALA A 157 27.20 3.40 -0.59
CA ALA A 157 28.54 3.99 -0.46
C ALA A 157 28.52 5.51 -0.67
N ARG A 158 27.72 6.00 -1.63
CA ARG A 158 27.52 7.44 -1.85
C ARG A 158 26.82 8.10 -0.66
N ALA A 159 25.82 7.46 -0.06
CA ALA A 159 25.15 7.99 1.13
C ALA A 159 26.13 8.11 2.33
N TYR A 160 26.95 7.08 2.59
CA TYR A 160 27.99 7.15 3.61
C TYR A 160 29.02 8.25 3.33
N THR A 161 29.48 8.35 2.08
CA THR A 161 30.47 9.35 1.67
C THR A 161 29.92 10.77 1.83
N LEU A 162 28.66 11.00 1.44
CA LEU A 162 28.00 12.29 1.60
C LEU A 162 27.83 12.64 3.09
N ALA A 163 27.39 11.69 3.91
CA ALA A 163 27.25 11.89 5.36
C ALA A 163 28.56 12.30 6.02
N TRP A 164 29.67 11.63 5.67
CA TRP A 164 31.00 11.98 6.14
C TRP A 164 31.41 13.40 5.70
N LYS A 165 31.22 13.74 4.42
CA LYS A 165 31.52 15.10 3.90
C LYS A 165 30.70 16.19 4.58
N LEU A 166 29.48 15.88 5.01
CA LEU A 166 28.59 16.79 5.73
C LEU A 166 28.89 16.87 7.24
N GLY A 167 29.86 16.12 7.75
CA GLY A 167 30.25 16.14 9.17
C GLY A 167 29.27 15.42 10.09
N LEU A 168 28.45 14.49 9.57
CA LEU A 168 27.58 13.66 10.39
C LEU A 168 28.40 12.69 11.24
N LYS A 169 28.10 12.64 12.53
CA LYS A 169 28.80 11.77 13.49
C LYS A 169 28.38 10.31 13.38
N SER A 170 27.17 10.05 12.89
CA SER A 170 26.64 8.72 12.65
C SER A 170 25.62 8.72 11.52
N ILE A 171 25.45 7.56 10.90
CA ILE A 171 24.39 7.31 9.91
C ILE A 171 23.87 5.88 10.10
N ALA A 172 22.54 5.74 10.12
CA ALA A 172 21.87 4.46 10.08
C ALA A 172 21.14 4.34 8.74
N LEU A 173 21.61 3.46 7.86
CA LEU A 173 20.93 3.19 6.59
C LEU A 173 19.92 2.05 6.76
N TYR A 174 18.77 2.22 6.14
CA TYR A 174 17.77 1.16 6.01
C TYR A 174 17.34 1.07 4.55
N ARG A 175 17.71 -0.03 3.88
CA ARG A 175 17.21 -0.31 2.54
C ARG A 175 15.92 -1.11 2.64
N ASP A 176 14.89 -0.66 1.96
CA ASP A 176 13.61 -1.39 1.92
C ASP A 176 13.82 -2.85 1.45
N GLY A 177 13.09 -3.80 2.04
CA GLY A 177 13.23 -5.24 1.78
C GLY A 177 14.52 -5.88 2.31
N SER A 178 15.38 -5.16 3.04
CA SER A 178 16.65 -5.72 3.56
C SER A 178 16.50 -6.52 4.87
N LYS A 179 15.33 -6.50 5.51
CA LYS A 179 15.02 -7.30 6.69
C LYS A 179 13.80 -8.18 6.43
N PHE A 180 13.86 -9.44 6.89
CA PHE A 180 12.77 -10.40 6.73
C PHE A 180 11.48 -9.97 7.46
N SER A 181 11.62 -9.37 8.63
CA SER A 181 10.54 -8.73 9.36
C SER A 181 10.85 -7.25 9.48
N GLN A 182 10.04 -6.42 8.82
CA GLN A 182 10.20 -4.98 8.83
C GLN A 182 8.90 -4.28 9.25
N PRO A 183 8.96 -3.30 10.16
CA PRO A 183 7.78 -2.59 10.65
C PRO A 183 7.15 -1.69 9.59
N LEU A 184 7.91 -1.31 8.55
CA LEU A 184 7.44 -0.56 7.40
C LEU A 184 7.93 -1.28 6.15
N SER A 185 7.03 -1.93 5.40
CA SER A 185 7.30 -2.53 4.09
C SER A 185 6.72 -1.64 3.01
N GLY A 186 7.55 -1.20 2.07
CA GLY A 186 7.07 -0.54 0.85
C GLY A 186 6.44 -1.52 -0.15
N ALA A 187 6.52 -2.82 0.13
CA ALA A 187 5.96 -3.87 -0.71
C ALA A 187 4.47 -4.07 -0.43
N LEU A 188 3.64 -3.62 -1.37
CA LEU A 188 2.53 -4.42 -1.89
C LEU A 188 3.07 -5.20 -3.10
#